data_AF-A0A1B0C5S8-F1
#
_entry.id   AF-A0A1B0C5S8-F1
#
_cell.length_a   1.000
_cell.length_b   1.000
_cell.length_c   1.000
_cell.angle_alpha   90.00
_cell.angle_beta   90.00
_cell.angle_gamma   90.00
#
_symmetry.space_group_name_H-M   'P 1'
#
loop_
_entity.id
_entity.type
_entity.pdbx_description
1 polymer ?
#
loop_
_entity_poly.entity_id
_entity_poly.type
_entity_poly.pdbx_seq_one_letter_code
_entity_poly.pdbx_strand_id
1 'polypeptide(L)' 'MNNPLLLISDLPKFSLIQTKHVLPAVQVALDECRKEVSKIINKKSQFSWENLCQPFLEIWYLGGTKSKIIQSIH' A
#
# COMPACT_ATOMS: atom_id res chain seq x y z
N MET A 1 4.20 13.71 -10.53
CA MET A 1 3.27 13.39 -9.44
C MET A 1 3.63 14.26 -8.24
N ASN A 2 3.03 15.45 -8.10
CA ASN A 2 3.22 16.33 -6.93
C ASN A 2 1.87 16.50 -6.21
N ASN A 3 1.26 15.39 -5.81
CA ASN A 3 0.04 15.44 -5.02
C ASN A 3 0.40 15.36 -3.53
N PRO A 4 0.07 16.37 -2.70
CA PRO A 4 0.46 16.38 -1.29
C PRO A 4 -0.14 15.22 -0.47
N LEU A 5 -1.24 14.62 -0.93
CA LEU A 5 -1.86 13.44 -0.31
C LEU A 5 -1.09 12.14 -0.57
N LEU A 6 -0.19 12.12 -1.56
CA LEU A 6 0.63 10.97 -1.91
C LEU A 6 2.07 11.08 -1.37
N LEU A 7 2.37 12.15 -0.62
CA LEU A 7 3.67 12.33 0.00
C LEU A 7 3.70 11.59 1.34
N ILE A 8 4.72 10.73 1.51
CA ILE A 8 4.97 10.06 2.79
C ILE A 8 5.69 11.05 3.72
N SER A 9 5.06 11.36 4.85
CA SER A 9 5.62 12.12 5.95
C SER A 9 4.94 11.71 7.26
N ASP A 10 5.63 11.89 8.39
CA ASP A 10 5.10 11.51 9.71
C ASP A 10 3.76 12.19 10.02
N LEU A 11 3.61 13.44 9.56
CA LEU A 11 2.36 14.19 9.59
C LEU A 11 1.98 14.62 8.18
N PRO A 12 0.71 14.48 7.75
CA PRO A 12 0.26 15.03 6.48
C PRO A 12 0.47 16.55 6.41
N LYS A 13 0.90 17.04 5.26
CA LYS A 13 1.06 18.49 5.01
C LYS A 13 -0.29 19.14 4.77
N PHE A 14 -1.12 19.22 5.80
CA PHE A 14 -2.52 19.70 5.72
C PHE A 14 -2.65 21.06 5.03
N SER A 15 -1.71 21.98 5.26
CA SER A 15 -1.69 23.31 4.64
C SER A 15 -1.54 23.30 3.11
N LEU A 16 -1.03 22.21 2.53
CA LEU A 16 -0.86 22.07 1.08
C LEU A 16 -2.04 21.34 0.42
N ILE A 17 -2.90 20.69 1.21
CA ILE A 17 -4.01 19.89 0.69
C ILE A 17 -5.14 20.83 0.27
N GLN A 18 -5.68 20.58 -0.93
CA GLN A 18 -6.79 21.32 -1.52
C GLN A 18 -7.76 20.31 -2.13
N THR A 19 -9.02 20.68 -2.29
CA THR A 19 -10.07 19.78 -2.84
C THR A 19 -9.67 19.16 -4.18
N LYS A 20 -8.98 19.90 -5.04
CA LYS A 20 -8.49 19.43 -6.36
C LYS A 20 -7.51 18.25 -6.27
N HIS A 21 -6.87 18.05 -5.12
CA HIS A 21 -5.92 16.98 -4.89
C HIS A 21 -6.60 15.66 -4.53
N VAL A 22 -7.84 15.69 -4.05
CA VAL A 22 -8.52 14.52 -3.46
C VAL A 22 -8.77 13.45 -4.52
N LEU A 23 -9.54 13.76 -5.56
CA LEU A 23 -9.92 12.77 -6.57
C LEU A 23 -8.68 12.13 -7.25
N PRO A 24 -7.67 12.90 -7.71
CA PRO A 24 -6.47 12.30 -8.30
C PRO A 24 -5.70 11.40 -7.32
N ALA A 25 -5.60 11.78 -6.04
CA ALA A 25 -4.91 10.95 -5.04
C ALA A 25 -5.65 9.63 -4.79
N VAL A 26 -6.97 9.69 -4.65
CA VAL A 26 -7.81 8.50 -4.43
C VAL A 26 -7.70 7.56 -5.63
N GLN A 27 -7.72 8.07 -6.86
CA GLN A 27 -7.58 7.23 -8.04
C GLN A 27 -6.22 6.50 -8.05
N VAL A 28 -5.13 7.22 -7.77
CA VAL A 28 -3.79 6.61 -7.68
C VAL A 28 -3.74 5.54 -6.58
N ALA A 29 -4.25 5.84 -5.39
CA ALA A 29 -4.26 4.89 -4.27
C ALA A 29 -5.06 3.61 -4.59
N LEU A 30 -6.22 3.76 -5.27
CA LEU A 30 -7.02 2.62 -5.72
C LEU A 30 -6.30 1.79 -6.79
N ASP A 31 -5.66 2.45 -7.75
CA ASP A 31 -4.91 1.76 -8.81
C ASP A 31 -3.72 0.98 -8.25
N GLU A 32 -3.00 1.56 -7.28
CA GLU A 32 -1.92 0.90 -6.56
C GLU A 32 -2.43 -0.30 -5.76
N CYS A 33 -3.52 -0.13 -5.00
CA CYS A 33 -4.14 -1.22 -4.25
C CYS A 33 -4.53 -2.38 -5.16
N ARG A 34 -5.19 -2.10 -6.30
CA ARG A 34 -5.57 -3.15 -7.28
C ARG A 34 -4.36 -3.86 -7.87
N LYS A 35 -3.26 -3.13 -8.13
CA LYS A 35 -2.01 -3.72 -8.61
C LYS A 35 -1.40 -4.65 -7.58
N GLU A 36 -1.34 -4.25 -6.31
CA GLU A 36 -0.78 -5.09 -5.24
C GLU A 36 -1.63 -6.34 -5.00
N VAL A 37 -2.95 -6.20 -4.93
CA VAL A 37 -3.88 -7.35 -4.85
C VAL A 37 -3.63 -8.30 -6.01
N SER A 38 -3.56 -7.77 -7.25
CA SER A 38 -3.32 -8.56 -8.46
C SER A 38 -1.98 -9.30 -8.42
N LYS A 39 -0.92 -8.67 -7.88
CA LYS A 39 0.39 -9.32 -7.70
C LYS A 39 0.35 -10.50 -6.74
N ILE A 40 -0.47 -10.43 -5.68
CA ILE A 40 -0.61 -11.51 -4.70
C ILE A 40 -1.38 -12.68 -5.32
N ILE A 41 -2.57 -12.41 -5.87
CA ILE A 41 -3.49 -13.46 -6.34
C ILE A 41 -3.01 -14.16 -7.63
N ASN A 42 -2.20 -13.48 -8.46
CA ASN A 42 -1.70 -14.07 -9.71
C ASN A 42 -0.54 -15.06 -9.49
N LYS A 43 -0.06 -15.21 -8.26
CA LYS A 43 0.87 -16.30 -7.94
C LYS A 43 0.09 -17.61 -7.97
N LYS A 44 0.28 -18.39 -9.04
CA LYS A 44 -0.37 -19.69 -9.24
C LYS A 44 0.19 -20.72 -8.25
N SER A 45 -0.37 -20.75 -7.05
CA SER A 45 -0.11 -21.73 -6.01
C SER A 45 -1.37 -21.94 -5.17
N GLN A 46 -1.44 -23.04 -4.42
CA GLN A 46 -2.46 -23.18 -3.39
C GLN A 46 -2.28 -22.08 -2.34
N PHE A 47 -3.36 -21.39 -1.99
CA PHE A 47 -3.28 -20.29 -1.02
C PHE A 47 -2.89 -20.80 0.36
N SER A 48 -1.95 -20.11 0.99
CA SER A 48 -1.46 -20.34 2.35
C SER A 48 -1.32 -19.00 3.08
N TRP A 49 -1.01 -19.05 4.37
CA TRP A 49 -0.75 -17.85 5.15
C TRP A 49 0.39 -17.01 4.53
N GLU A 50 1.48 -17.66 4.15
CA GLU A 50 2.72 -17.03 3.66
C GLU A 50 2.56 -16.39 2.28
N ASN A 51 1.68 -16.94 1.42
CA ASN A 51 1.53 -16.48 0.05
C ASN A 51 0.28 -15.62 -0.21
N LEU A 52 -0.64 -15.54 0.76
CA LEU A 52 -1.86 -14.74 0.67
C LEU A 52 -1.98 -13.77 1.86
N CYS A 53 -2.20 -14.29 3.07
CA CYS A 53 -2.55 -13.48 4.25
C CYS A 53 -1.41 -12.56 4.70
N GLN A 54 -0.20 -13.10 4.86
CA GLN A 54 0.97 -12.33 5.25
C GLN A 54 1.28 -11.19 4.25
N PRO A 55 1.34 -11.43 2.93
CA PRO A 55 1.50 -10.35 1.95
C PRO A 55 0.44 -9.24 2.07
N PHE A 56 -0.82 -9.58 2.33
CA PHE A 56 -1.88 -8.59 2.54
C PHE A 56 -1.68 -7.78 3.83
N LEU A 57 -1.29 -8.44 4.93
CA LEU A 57 -0.99 -7.77 6.19
C LEU A 57 0.20 -6.82 6.04
N GLU A 58 1.27 -7.24 5.37
CA GLU A 58 2.45 -6.41 5.11
C GLU A 58 2.08 -5.14 4.32
N ILE A 59 1.22 -5.25 3.29
CA ILE A 59 0.73 -4.08 2.55
C ILE A 59 -0.05 -3.13 3.45
N TRP A 60 -0.93 -3.68 4.30
CA TRP A 60 -1.81 -2.88 5.16
C TRP A 60 -1.06 -2.14 6.27
N TYR A 61 -0.12 -2.81 6.95
CA TYR A 61 0.61 -2.24 8.09
C TYR A 61 1.77 -1.33 7.68
N LEU A 62 2.40 -1.55 6.51
CA LEU A 62 3.68 -0.93 6.17
C LEU A 62 3.64 -0.04 4.92
N GLY A 63 2.45 0.23 4.38
CA GLY A 63 2.32 1.04 3.15
C GLY A 63 3.13 0.48 1.98
N GLY A 64 3.28 -0.84 1.89
CA GLY A 64 4.02 -1.52 0.82
C GLY A 64 5.54 -1.60 0.99
N THR A 65 6.13 -1.11 2.10
CA THR A 65 7.54 -1.40 2.40
C THR A 65 7.68 -2.75 3.09
N LYS A 66 8.37 -3.70 2.45
CA LYS A 66 8.71 -4.99 3.06
C LYS A 66 9.70 -4.77 4.21
N SER A 67 9.19 -4.50 5.40
CA SER A 67 10.03 -4.47 6.60
C SER A 67 10.46 -5.89 6.92
N LYS A 68 11.78 -6.13 6.89
CA LYS A 68 12.41 -7.39 7.30
C LYS A 68 12.13 -7.76 8.77
N ILE A 69 11.52 -6.86 9.55
CA ILE A 69 11.22 -7.08 10.96
C ILE A 69 10.16 -8.18 11.16
N ILE A 70 9.17 -8.31 10.28
CA ILE A 70 8.12 -9.34 10.42
C ILE A 70 8.66 -10.74 10.08
N GLN A 71 9.71 -10.84 9.27
CA GLN A 71 10.33 -12.13 8.92
C GLN A 71 11.19 -12.74 10.04
N SER A 72 11.40 -12.02 11.15
CA SER A 72 12.29 -12.46 12.23
C SER A 72 11.56 -13.07 13.44
N ILE A 73 10.25 -13.31 13.34
CA ILE A 73 9.41 -13.89 14.42
C ILE A 73 9.13 -15.40 14.20
N HIS A 74 9.71 -16.02 13.17
CA HIS A 74 9.81 -17.48 13.03
C HIS A 74 11.27 -17.92 13.07
#